data_AF-A0A949XWC9-F1
#
_entry.id   AF-A0A949XWC9-F1
#
_cell.length_a   1.000
_cell.length_b   1.000
_cell.length_c   1.000
_cell.angle_alpha   90.00
_cell.angle_beta   90.00
_cell.angle_gamma   90.00
#
_symmetry.space_group_name_H-M   'P 1'
#
loop_
_entity.id
_entity.type
_entity.pdbx_description
1 polymer ?
#
loop_
_entity_poly.entity_id
_entity_poly.type
_entity_poly.pdbx_seq_one_letter_code
_entity_poly.pdbx_strand_id
1 'polypeptide(L)'
;MTATQGLIGGKAVDWRHRLDLIIEMMREMSLQTDPQAMVRAYGERIRQIMPANRYVALSRRDLEFPKYRITRSSLWKDEIDPWKQRDRLPLLEGGLFGELIYGDEPRIIDELEVAPDDPAAAYFEGQRSLIAIP
;
A
#
# COMPACT_ATOMS: atom_id res chain seq x y z
N MET A 1 -17.24 8.61 -29.72
CA MET A 1 -16.07 8.55 -28.83
C MET A 1 -16.55 8.20 -27.44
N THR A 2 -16.51 6.92 -27.09
CA THR A 2 -17.00 6.41 -25.80
C THR A 2 -15.90 6.63 -24.77
N ALA A 3 -16.14 7.51 -23.81
CA ALA A 3 -15.21 7.80 -22.73
C ALA A 3 -15.01 6.53 -21.88
N THR A 4 -13.77 6.04 -21.80
CA THR A 4 -13.39 4.91 -20.96
C THR A 4 -13.71 5.26 -19.51
N GLN A 5 -14.71 4.59 -18.92
CA GLN A 5 -15.09 4.77 -17.52
C GLN A 5 -13.99 4.19 -16.63
N GLY A 6 -13.41 5.02 -15.78
CA GLY A 6 -12.56 4.58 -14.68
C GLY A 6 -13.42 4.27 -13.45
N LEU A 7 -13.11 3.19 -12.74
CA LEU A 7 -13.75 2.85 -11.47
C LEU A 7 -13.08 3.62 -10.31
N ILE A 8 -13.88 4.26 -9.47
CA ILE A 8 -13.50 4.72 -8.12
C ILE A 8 -14.57 4.18 -7.16
N GLY A 9 -14.17 3.42 -6.14
CA GLY A 9 -15.11 2.85 -5.16
C GLY A 9 -16.27 2.04 -5.77
N GLY A 10 -16.06 1.38 -6.91
CA GLY A 10 -17.09 0.57 -7.59
C GLY A 10 -18.14 1.36 -8.40
N LYS A 11 -17.99 2.68 -8.55
CA LYS A 11 -18.89 3.51 -9.38
C LYS A 11 -18.20 3.99 -10.65
N ALA A 12 -18.95 4.06 -11.76
CA ALA A 12 -18.52 4.73 -12.97
C ALA A 12 -18.42 6.24 -12.68
N VAL A 13 -17.19 6.74 -12.57
CA VAL A 13 -16.91 8.17 -12.41
C VAL A 13 -16.40 8.71 -13.73
N ASP A 14 -16.77 9.94 -14.10
CA ASP A 14 -16.19 10.60 -15.26
C ASP A 14 -14.66 10.63 -15.08
N TRP A 15 -13.93 10.11 -16.07
CA TRP A 15 -12.47 10.09 -16.05
C TRP A 15 -11.88 11.50 -15.89
N ARG A 16 -12.62 12.55 -16.28
CA ARG A 16 -12.22 13.95 -16.05
C ARG A 16 -12.17 14.28 -14.57
N HIS A 17 -13.22 13.91 -13.83
CA HIS A 17 -13.24 14.10 -12.38
C HIS A 17 -12.13 13.30 -11.70
N ARG A 18 -11.86 12.08 -12.17
CA ARG A 18 -10.70 11.29 -11.71
C ARG A 18 -9.38 12.01 -12.00
N LEU A 19 -9.24 12.60 -13.18
CA LEU A 19 -8.03 13.33 -13.56
C LEU A 19 -7.85 14.59 -12.71
N ASP A 20 -8.92 15.33 -12.44
CA ASP A 20 -8.88 16.51 -11.56
C ASP A 20 -8.39 16.14 -10.15
N LEU A 21 -8.92 15.05 -9.57
CA LEU A 21 -8.46 14.53 -8.28
C LEU A 21 -6.96 14.17 -8.28
N ILE A 22 -6.47 13.57 -9.37
CA ILE A 22 -5.04 13.25 -9.54
C ILE A 22 -4.21 14.53 -9.66
N ILE A 23 -4.64 15.51 -10.45
CA ILE A 23 -3.92 16.79 -10.62
C ILE A 23 -3.82 17.54 -9.30
N GLU A 24 -4.92 17.63 -8.54
CA GLU A 24 -4.92 18.25 -7.22
C GLU A 24 -3.98 17.53 -6.25
N MET A 25 -3.96 16.20 -6.29
CA MET A 25 -3.05 15.38 -5.47
C MET A 25 -1.59 15.68 -5.79
N MET A 26 -1.24 15.71 -7.09
CA MET A 26 0.12 16.00 -7.52
C MET A 26 0.56 17.42 -7.14
N ARG A 27 -0.35 18.41 -7.24
CA ARG A 27 -0.09 19.79 -6.81
C ARG A 27 0.17 19.86 -5.31
N GLU A 28 -0.68 19.25 -4.49
CA GLU A 28 -0.51 19.22 -3.04
C GLU A 28 0.83 18.58 -2.65
N MET A 29 1.16 17.42 -3.23
CA MET A 29 2.42 16.73 -2.96
C MET A 29 3.65 17.57 -3.34
N SER A 30 3.58 18.35 -4.42
CA SER A 30 4.69 19.20 -4.86
C SER A 30 5.02 20.35 -3.90
N LEU A 31 4.10 20.70 -2.99
CA LEU A 31 4.28 21.75 -1.99
C LEU A 31 4.87 21.22 -0.66
N GLN A 32 4.90 19.90 -0.48
CA GLN A 32 5.38 19.29 0.76
C GLN A 32 6.90 19.20 0.79
N THR A 33 7.50 19.64 1.90
CA THR A 33 8.95 19.53 2.15
C THR A 33 9.30 18.47 3.19
N ASP A 34 8.32 18.05 4.01
CA ASP A 34 8.47 16.94 4.96
C ASP A 34 8.02 15.61 4.29
N PRO A 35 8.93 14.63 4.12
CA PRO A 35 8.60 13.35 3.50
C PRO A 35 7.47 12.60 4.21
N GLN A 36 7.38 12.70 5.54
CA GLN A 36 6.33 12.02 6.30
C GLN A 36 4.97 12.69 6.07
N ALA A 37 4.88 14.03 6.09
CA ALA A 37 3.67 14.76 5.74
C ALA A 37 3.21 14.45 4.30
N MET A 38 4.14 14.42 3.35
CA MET A 38 3.83 14.11 1.95
C MET A 38 3.19 12.72 1.80
N VAL A 39 3.79 11.69 2.40
CA VAL A 39 3.26 10.33 2.24
C VAL A 39 1.97 10.10 3.04
N ARG A 40 1.78 10.80 4.17
CA ARG A 40 0.47 10.80 4.86
C ARG A 40 -0.64 11.32 3.95
N ALA A 41 -0.46 12.50 3.36
CA ALA A 41 -1.44 13.11 2.47
C ALA A 41 -1.73 12.22 1.24
N TYR A 42 -0.68 11.65 0.64
CA TYR A 42 -0.83 10.68 -0.45
C TYR A 42 -1.65 9.45 -0.02
N GLY A 43 -1.29 8.84 1.12
CA GLY A 43 -1.97 7.66 1.63
C GLY A 43 -3.45 7.91 1.94
N GLU A 44 -3.80 9.08 2.46
CA GLU A 44 -5.19 9.50 2.71
C GLU A 44 -6.00 9.57 1.41
N ARG A 45 -5.45 10.18 0.36
CA ARG A 45 -6.11 10.28 -0.95
C ARG A 45 -6.25 8.92 -1.62
N ILE A 46 -5.21 8.08 -1.61
CA ILE A 46 -5.29 6.74 -2.20
C ILE A 46 -6.38 5.90 -1.54
N ARG A 47 -6.57 5.98 -0.22
CA ARG A 47 -7.65 5.27 0.49
C ARG A 47 -9.05 5.71 0.07
N GLN A 48 -9.22 6.94 -0.41
CA GLN A 48 -10.50 7.41 -0.96
C GLN A 48 -10.75 6.83 -2.37
N ILE A 49 -9.68 6.61 -3.15
CA ILE A 49 -9.78 6.12 -4.52
C ILE A 49 -9.93 4.59 -4.56
N MET A 50 -9.14 3.89 -3.75
CA MET A 50 -9.07 2.44 -3.62
C MET A 50 -9.35 2.04 -2.16
N PRO A 51 -10.63 1.99 -1.75
CA PRO A 51 -10.98 1.58 -0.40
C PRO A 51 -10.60 0.11 -0.17
N ALA A 52 -9.94 -0.16 0.95
CA ALA A 52 -9.57 -1.51 1.39
C ALA A 52 -9.77 -1.65 2.89
N ASN A 53 -10.12 -2.86 3.35
CA ASN A 53 -10.31 -3.16 4.77
C ASN A 53 -9.01 -3.03 5.58
N ARG A 54 -7.86 -3.24 4.92
CA ARG A 54 -6.52 -3.19 5.52
C ARG A 54 -5.53 -2.66 4.48
N TYR A 55 -4.53 -1.92 4.95
CA TYR A 55 -3.37 -1.57 4.13
C TYR A 55 -2.08 -1.90 4.87
N VAL A 56 -1.08 -2.35 4.11
CA VAL A 56 0.27 -2.63 4.60
C VAL A 56 1.25 -2.09 3.56
N ALA A 57 2.25 -1.33 4.00
CA ALA A 57 3.32 -0.85 3.13
C ALA A 57 4.62 -1.55 3.51
N LEU A 58 5.38 -1.98 2.50
CA LEU A 58 6.60 -2.76 2.66
C LEU A 58 7.81 -2.00 2.09
N SER A 59 9.01 -2.36 2.52
CA SER A 59 10.25 -1.87 1.91
C SER A 59 11.34 -2.93 1.96
N ARG A 60 12.02 -3.11 0.82
CA ARG A 60 13.23 -3.91 0.67
C ARG A 60 14.51 -3.04 0.59
N ARG A 61 14.40 -1.74 0.87
CA ARG A 61 15.53 -0.81 0.76
C ARG A 61 16.58 -1.10 1.83
N ASP A 62 17.84 -1.16 1.41
CA ASP A 62 19.00 -1.46 2.27
C ASP A 62 18.86 -2.80 3.02
N LEU A 63 18.25 -3.79 2.38
CA LEU A 63 18.07 -5.14 2.91
C LEU A 63 18.53 -6.18 1.89
N GLU A 64 19.19 -7.22 2.39
CA GLU A 64 19.51 -8.40 1.59
C GLU A 64 18.25 -9.23 1.36
N PHE A 65 18.12 -9.78 0.15
CA PHE A 65 17.09 -10.77 -0.14
C PHE A 65 17.20 -11.97 0.84
N PRO A 66 16.09 -12.51 1.38
CA PRO A 66 14.68 -12.19 1.13
C PRO A 66 14.00 -11.30 2.20
N LYS A 67 14.75 -10.38 2.82
CA LYS A 67 14.27 -9.58 3.96
C LYS A 67 13.53 -8.33 3.53
N TYR A 68 12.45 -8.01 4.24
CA TYR A 68 11.69 -6.77 4.04
C TYR A 68 11.23 -6.19 5.38
N ARG A 69 11.04 -4.88 5.41
CA ARG A 69 10.40 -4.19 6.53
C ARG A 69 8.95 -3.88 6.22
N ILE A 70 8.10 -4.05 7.21
CA ILE A 70 6.78 -3.42 7.21
C ILE A 70 6.99 -1.98 7.66
N THR A 71 6.72 -1.03 6.77
CA THR A 71 6.93 0.40 7.02
C THR A 71 5.67 1.11 7.47
N ARG A 72 4.49 0.59 7.12
CA ARG A 72 3.18 1.05 7.61
C ARG A 72 2.19 -0.11 7.69
N SER A 73 1.25 -0.01 8.61
CA SER A 73 0.11 -0.92 8.68
C SER A 73 -1.08 -0.21 9.31
N SER A 74 -2.30 -0.48 8.81
CA SER A 74 -3.53 -0.04 9.47
C SER A 74 -3.83 -0.78 10.78
N LEU A 75 -3.04 -1.81 11.12
CA LEU A 75 -3.18 -2.53 12.40
C LEU A 75 -2.45 -1.85 13.56
N TRP A 76 -1.54 -0.92 13.26
CA TRP A 76 -0.78 -0.24 14.29
C TRP A 76 -1.63 0.87 14.93
N LYS A 77 -1.53 1.00 16.26
CA LYS A 77 -2.22 2.07 17.00
C LYS A 77 -1.59 3.44 16.75
N ASP A 78 -0.26 3.45 16.66
CA ASP A 78 0.54 4.65 16.48
C ASP A 78 1.24 4.60 15.12
N GLU A 79 1.32 5.76 14.45
CA GLU A 79 2.14 5.90 13.26
C GLU A 79 3.63 5.85 13.64
N ILE A 80 4.40 5.05 12.91
CA ILE A 80 5.86 4.96 13.06
C ILE A 80 6.51 5.69 11.88
N ASP A 81 7.40 6.64 12.15
CA ASP A 81 8.16 7.33 11.11
C ASP A 81 9.26 6.39 10.58
N PRO A 82 9.19 5.90 9.33
CA PRO A 82 10.11 4.88 8.85
C PRO A 82 11.54 5.39 8.62
N TRP A 83 11.75 6.71 8.58
CA TRP A 83 13.06 7.32 8.44
C TRP A 83 13.72 7.60 9.78
N LYS A 84 12.93 7.95 10.81
CA LYS A 84 13.45 8.28 12.15
C LYS A 84 13.42 7.12 13.14
N GLN A 85 12.54 6.14 12.92
CA GLN A 85 12.24 5.07 13.88
C GLN A 85 12.39 3.67 13.26
N ARG A 86 13.38 3.50 12.38
CA ARG A 86 13.62 2.26 11.63
C ARG A 86 13.72 1.00 12.50
N ASP A 87 14.25 1.11 13.72
CA ASP A 87 14.41 -0.02 14.65
C ASP A 87 13.09 -0.49 15.27
N ARG A 88 12.02 0.29 15.18
CA ARG A 88 10.67 -0.09 15.62
C ARG A 88 9.89 -0.84 14.55
N LEU A 89 10.39 -0.88 13.31
CA LEU A 89 9.70 -1.50 12.19
C LEU A 89 9.95 -3.02 12.18
N PRO A 90 8.89 -3.85 12.06
CA PRO A 90 9.05 -5.29 11.90
C PRO A 90 9.92 -5.62 10.68
N LEU A 91 10.97 -6.41 10.91
CA LEU A 91 11.82 -6.99 9.87
C LEU A 91 11.45 -8.47 9.74
N LEU A 92 10.94 -8.85 8.57
CA LEU A 92 10.51 -10.22 8.26
C LEU A 92 11.27 -10.73 7.03
N GLU A 93 11.19 -12.03 6.79
CA GLU A 93 11.89 -12.71 5.71
C GLU A 93 11.00 -13.78 5.09
N GLY A 94 10.88 -13.79 3.76
CA GLY A 94 10.07 -14.77 3.04
C GLY A 94 8.54 -14.58 3.20
N GLY A 95 7.79 -15.67 3.01
CA GLY A 95 6.33 -15.65 2.99
C GLY A 95 5.73 -14.90 1.80
N LEU A 96 4.41 -14.75 1.80
CA LEU A 96 3.65 -14.15 0.71
C LEU A 96 4.05 -12.69 0.47
N PHE A 97 4.28 -11.90 1.53
CA PHE A 97 4.78 -10.53 1.35
C PHE A 97 6.18 -10.47 0.73
N GLY A 98 7.06 -11.41 1.06
CA GLY A 98 8.37 -11.55 0.42
C GLY A 98 8.23 -11.87 -1.07
N GLU A 99 7.38 -12.84 -1.42
CA GLU A 99 7.07 -13.18 -2.81
C GLU A 99 6.54 -11.97 -3.58
N LEU A 100 5.58 -11.24 -3.02
CA LEU A 100 4.93 -10.11 -3.67
C LEU A 100 5.87 -8.91 -3.87
N ILE A 101 6.69 -8.55 -2.87
CA ILE A 101 7.57 -7.37 -2.97
C ILE A 101 8.80 -7.63 -3.86
N TYR A 102 9.28 -8.87 -3.93
CA TYR A 102 10.42 -9.23 -4.78
C TYR A 102 10.01 -9.70 -6.18
N GLY A 103 8.73 -10.01 -6.39
CA GLY A 103 8.21 -10.37 -7.70
C GLY A 103 8.19 -9.21 -8.71
N ASP A 104 8.27 -7.95 -8.25
CA ASP A 104 8.30 -6.73 -9.08
C ASP A 104 7.16 -6.61 -10.11
N GLU A 105 6.03 -7.27 -9.84
CA GLU A 105 4.82 -7.25 -10.67
C GLU A 105 3.56 -7.00 -9.82
N PRO A 106 2.67 -6.07 -10.23
CA PRO A 106 1.38 -5.90 -9.58
C PRO A 106 0.53 -7.17 -9.69
N ARG A 107 -0.12 -7.56 -8.58
CA ARG A 107 -0.96 -8.77 -8.52
C ARG A 107 -2.29 -8.49 -7.86
N ILE A 108 -3.34 -9.08 -8.40
CA ILE A 108 -4.67 -9.16 -7.77
C ILE A 108 -4.88 -10.62 -7.39
N ILE A 109 -5.19 -10.85 -6.12
CA ILE A 109 -5.46 -12.16 -5.54
C ILE A 109 -6.90 -12.11 -5.02
N ASP A 110 -7.83 -12.70 -5.77
CA ASP A 110 -9.26 -12.71 -5.40
C ASP A 110 -9.56 -13.71 -4.26
N GLU A 111 -8.78 -14.79 -4.19
CA GLU A 111 -8.86 -15.83 -3.17
C GLU A 111 -7.53 -15.93 -2.44
N LEU A 112 -7.45 -15.28 -1.29
CA LEU A 112 -6.25 -15.19 -0.48
C LEU A 112 -6.09 -16.45 0.38
N GLU A 113 -5.09 -17.25 0.04
CA GLU A 113 -4.61 -18.36 0.85
C GLU A 113 -3.25 -18.00 1.46
N VAL A 114 -3.12 -18.17 2.77
CA VAL A 114 -1.90 -17.85 3.51
C VAL A 114 -1.44 -19.09 4.25
N ALA A 115 -0.16 -19.43 4.10
CA ALA A 115 0.42 -20.56 4.79
C ALA A 115 0.32 -20.38 6.31
N PRO A 116 0.01 -21.44 7.10
CA PRO A 116 -0.12 -21.32 8.55
C PRO A 116 1.16 -20.84 9.25
N ASP A 117 2.31 -21.07 8.64
CA ASP A 117 3.65 -20.67 9.09
C ASP A 117 4.17 -19.40 8.41
N ASP A 118 3.33 -18.67 7.67
CA ASP A 118 3.74 -17.42 7.04
C ASP A 118 4.21 -16.39 8.10
N PRO A 119 5.41 -15.81 7.95
CA PRO A 119 5.99 -14.87 8.93
C PRO A 119 5.14 -13.61 9.12
N ALA A 120 4.30 -13.27 8.15
CA ALA A 120 3.41 -12.13 8.18
C ALA A 120 1.92 -12.52 8.32
N ALA A 121 1.59 -13.77 8.72
CA ALA A 121 0.22 -14.28 8.82
C ALA A 121 -0.76 -13.31 9.54
N ALA A 122 -0.34 -12.69 10.64
CA ALA A 122 -1.16 -11.73 11.40
C ALA A 122 -1.61 -10.52 10.55
N TYR A 123 -0.82 -10.11 9.56
CA TYR A 123 -1.17 -9.02 8.65
C TYR A 123 -2.22 -9.41 7.61
N PHE A 124 -2.45 -10.69 7.39
CA PHE A 124 -3.48 -11.19 6.48
C PHE A 124 -4.76 -11.65 7.18
N GLU A 125 -4.73 -11.78 8.51
CA GLU A 125 -5.86 -12.32 9.27
C GLU A 125 -7.20 -11.63 8.94
N GLY A 126 -8.20 -12.46 8.62
CA GLY A 126 -9.56 -12.03 8.27
C GLY A 126 -9.71 -11.42 6.86
N GLN A 127 -8.62 -11.30 6.08
CA GLN A 127 -8.69 -10.85 4.69
C GLN A 127 -8.92 -12.04 3.77
N ARG A 128 -9.68 -11.83 2.68
CA ARG A 128 -10.02 -12.87 1.70
C ARG A 128 -9.48 -12.60 0.30
N SER A 129 -9.02 -11.38 0.05
CA SER A 129 -8.45 -10.95 -1.21
C SER A 129 -7.37 -9.90 -0.95
N LEU A 130 -6.50 -9.68 -1.93
CA LEU A 130 -5.38 -8.76 -1.82
C LEU A 130 -5.04 -8.13 -3.18
N ILE A 131 -4.62 -6.87 -3.16
CA ILE A 131 -3.96 -6.21 -4.29
C ILE A 131 -2.54 -5.85 -3.84
N ALA A 132 -1.54 -6.31 -4.60
CA ALA A 132 -0.14 -5.96 -4.42
C ALA A 132 0.30 -5.00 -5.52
N ILE A 133 1.02 -3.96 -5.12
CA ILE A 133 1.65 -2.98 -6.02
C ILE A 133 3.10 -2.80 -5.52
N PRO A 134 4.04 -3.65 -5.97
CA PRO A 134 5.45 -3.59 -5.56
C PRO A 134 6.21 -2.39 -6.16
#